data_AF-A0A9N8EV90-F1
#
_entry.id   AF-A0A9N8EV90-F1
#
_cell.length_a   1.000
_cell.length_b   1.000
_cell.length_c   1.000
_cell.angle_alpha   90.00
_cell.angle_beta   90.00
_cell.angle_gamma   90.00
#
_symmetry.space_group_name_H-M   'P 1'
#
loop_
_entity.id
_entity.type
_entity.pdbx_description
1 polymer ?
#
loop_
_entity_poly.entity_id
_entity_poly.type
_entity_poly.pdbx_seq_one_letter_code
_entity_poly.pdbx_strand_id
1 'polypeptide(L)'
;MQVVAICEQCPSLATSTFKDNITPLSFLIVANASLEVIQSFCQKFPNAAKVKWCPPGFSPQVLPLETAINYGYHPGCGVIPCLVELYPNAAHTDLVVRLVHYEDGVMEDIKALLEGILRSGGFQTKEDQENLLHRVWSEDPHPNVLEYLIPKCPRVSQYPILENTCYEPQPGIITKLLPQLVKLDLTVSLELPGRQNFPEALGASHCLEELTLRFGTRLAPVWDDQVPTSVAEWAWAAMYTAIGSVPTLKKLWLSKQLDLPKSNDGITAAVVKILGRNTLDSLTLKGFRVDLDVIIAALMQSAAPLRELDIRKDCVELHQRKKILDCLKTENTTLTRLGGHLVVVGGITDQLNYFTLLNKMGRGLARDTSTTATVLVGLLHNANKDGDIAADVTKLGVLYGLLRESPSIWCFN
;
A
#
# COMPACT_ATOMS: atom_id res chain seq x y z
N MET A 1 -10.82 29.79 -38.83
CA MET A 1 -10.12 30.12 -40.10
C MET A 1 -9.36 31.44 -40.07
N GLN A 2 -9.96 32.55 -39.60
CA GLN A 2 -9.30 33.87 -39.63
C GLN A 2 -7.95 33.93 -38.85
N VAL A 3 -7.85 33.29 -37.68
CA VAL A 3 -6.62 33.26 -36.87
C VAL A 3 -5.44 32.59 -37.59
N VAL A 4 -5.70 31.49 -38.31
CA VAL A 4 -4.66 30.76 -39.06
C VAL A 4 -4.11 31.63 -40.18
N ALA A 5 -4.99 32.23 -40.98
CA ALA A 5 -4.59 33.13 -42.08
C ALA A 5 -3.83 34.36 -41.58
N ILE A 6 -4.20 34.93 -40.43
CA ILE A 6 -3.48 36.05 -39.80
C ILE A 6 -2.07 35.62 -39.40
N CYS A 7 -1.91 34.44 -38.79
CA CYS A 7 -0.59 33.93 -38.41
C CYS A 7 0.26 33.56 -39.63
N GLU A 8 -0.34 33.16 -40.76
CA GLU A 8 0.39 32.93 -42.02
C GLU A 8 0.92 34.24 -42.62
N GLN A 9 0.14 35.32 -42.53
CA GLN A 9 0.57 36.64 -42.98
C GLN A 9 1.61 37.27 -42.04
N CYS A 10 1.59 36.92 -40.75
CA CYS A 10 2.52 37.40 -39.75
C CYS A 10 2.92 36.28 -38.77
N PRO A 11 3.92 35.43 -39.12
CA PRO A 11 4.31 34.25 -38.33
C PRO A 11 4.70 34.51 -36.89
N SER A 12 5.25 35.69 -36.58
CA SER A 12 5.59 36.08 -35.20
C SER A 12 4.36 36.14 -34.29
N LEU A 13 3.17 36.34 -34.85
CA LEU A 13 1.94 36.35 -34.07
C LEU A 13 1.60 34.98 -33.50
N ALA A 14 2.01 33.89 -34.15
CA ALA A 14 1.71 32.51 -33.72
C ALA A 14 2.24 32.18 -32.32
N THR A 15 3.30 32.87 -31.89
CA THR A 15 3.92 32.74 -30.56
C THR A 15 3.73 33.97 -29.69
N SER A 16 3.02 34.99 -30.17
CA SER A 16 2.65 36.18 -29.40
C SER A 16 1.33 35.94 -28.66
N THR A 17 1.03 36.77 -27.67
CA THR A 17 -0.29 36.80 -27.05
C THR A 17 -1.18 37.84 -27.74
N PHE A 18 -2.46 37.51 -27.92
CA PHE A 18 -3.48 38.46 -28.33
C PHE A 18 -3.87 39.39 -27.17
N LYS A 19 -4.81 40.31 -27.44
CA LYS A 19 -5.54 41.04 -26.39
C LYS A 19 -6.12 40.00 -25.42
N ASP A 20 -5.94 40.22 -24.13
CA ASP A 20 -6.30 39.29 -23.03
C ASP A 20 -5.29 38.15 -22.77
N ASN A 21 -4.05 38.31 -23.24
CA ASN A 21 -2.92 37.42 -22.95
C ASN A 21 -3.08 35.97 -23.43
N ILE A 22 -4.01 35.66 -24.33
CA ILE A 22 -4.21 34.31 -24.90
C ILE A 22 -3.35 34.08 -26.14
N THR A 23 -2.73 32.91 -26.27
CA THR A 23 -2.00 32.56 -27.49
C THR A 23 -2.97 32.13 -28.60
N PRO A 24 -2.61 32.27 -29.89
CA PRO A 24 -3.44 31.83 -30.98
C PRO A 24 -3.86 30.35 -30.89
N LEU A 25 -2.96 29.47 -30.47
CA LEU A 25 -3.26 28.05 -30.30
C LEU A 25 -4.25 27.83 -29.14
N SER A 26 -4.03 28.45 -27.99
CA SER A 26 -4.96 28.37 -26.86
C SER A 26 -6.33 28.97 -27.20
N PHE A 27 -6.37 30.03 -27.99
CA PHE A 27 -7.63 30.59 -28.50
C PHE A 27 -8.36 29.60 -29.41
N LEU A 28 -7.66 28.93 -30.33
CA LEU A 28 -8.25 27.92 -31.20
C LEU A 28 -8.82 26.74 -30.37
N ILE A 29 -8.14 26.33 -29.30
CA ILE A 29 -8.61 25.29 -28.38
C ILE A 29 -9.87 25.74 -27.65
N VAL A 30 -9.86 26.93 -27.03
CA VAL A 30 -11.02 27.49 -26.29
C VAL A 30 -12.21 27.74 -27.23
N ALA A 31 -11.95 28.11 -28.47
CA ALA A 31 -12.97 28.30 -29.50
C ALA A 31 -13.46 26.98 -30.13
N ASN A 32 -13.03 25.82 -29.62
CA ASN A 32 -13.38 24.48 -30.09
C ASN A 32 -13.14 24.28 -31.60
N ALA A 33 -11.97 24.73 -32.10
CA ALA A 33 -11.56 24.47 -33.47
C ALA A 33 -11.42 22.96 -33.72
N SER A 34 -11.68 22.50 -34.95
CA SER A 34 -11.56 21.09 -35.30
C SER A 34 -10.11 20.58 -35.15
N LEU A 35 -9.95 19.27 -34.91
CA LEU A 35 -8.65 18.61 -34.81
C LEU A 35 -7.76 18.92 -36.02
N GLU A 36 -8.32 18.91 -37.23
CA GLU A 36 -7.63 19.23 -38.49
C GLU A 36 -7.05 20.65 -38.48
N VAL A 37 -7.79 21.62 -37.95
CA VAL A 37 -7.34 23.02 -37.84
C VAL A 37 -6.21 23.14 -36.83
N ILE A 38 -6.33 22.48 -35.67
CA ILE A 38 -5.29 22.47 -34.63
C ILE A 38 -4.02 21.79 -35.14
N GLN A 39 -4.14 20.62 -35.77
CA GLN A 39 -3.03 19.90 -36.39
C GLN A 39 -2.35 20.74 -37.47
N SER A 40 -3.12 21.32 -38.40
CA SER A 40 -2.57 22.19 -39.45
C SER A 40 -1.85 23.40 -38.87
N PHE A 41 -2.39 24.01 -37.82
CA PHE A 41 -1.76 25.13 -37.13
C PHE A 41 -0.44 24.71 -36.46
N CYS A 42 -0.43 23.61 -35.71
CA CYS A 42 0.78 23.10 -35.06
C CYS A 42 1.86 22.65 -36.04
N GLN A 43 1.48 22.07 -37.19
CA GLN A 43 2.43 21.71 -38.25
C GLN A 43 3.11 22.95 -38.83
N LYS A 44 2.37 24.05 -39.03
CA LYS A 44 2.92 25.32 -39.54
C LYS A 44 3.72 26.08 -38.47
N PHE A 45 3.31 26.00 -37.21
CA PHE A 45 3.88 26.76 -36.10
C PHE A 45 4.20 25.87 -34.87
N PRO A 46 5.21 24.98 -34.96
CA PRO A 46 5.47 23.96 -33.93
C PRO A 46 5.84 24.54 -32.55
N ASN A 47 6.40 25.75 -32.51
CA ASN A 47 6.74 26.40 -31.25
C ASN A 47 5.51 26.94 -30.49
N ALA A 48 4.35 27.08 -31.15
CA ALA A 48 3.14 27.60 -30.51
C ALA A 48 2.65 26.70 -29.35
N ALA A 49 2.88 25.38 -29.43
CA ALA A 49 2.55 24.42 -28.38
C ALA A 49 3.35 24.63 -27.07
N LYS A 50 4.45 25.38 -27.11
CA LYS A 50 5.34 25.64 -25.97
C LYS A 50 5.10 27.00 -25.32
N VAL A 51 4.27 27.85 -25.92
CA VAL A 51 4.06 29.22 -25.46
C VAL A 51 3.06 29.22 -24.31
N LYS A 52 3.52 29.63 -23.13
CA LYS A 52 2.65 29.80 -21.98
C LYS A 52 1.87 31.10 -22.07
N TRP A 53 0.66 31.11 -21.53
CA TRP A 53 -0.23 32.26 -21.56
C TRP A 53 -0.94 32.42 -20.22
N CYS A 54 -1.48 33.60 -19.92
CA CYS A 54 -2.06 33.89 -18.61
C CYS A 54 -3.56 34.17 -18.77
N PRO A 55 -4.45 33.26 -18.38
CA PRO A 55 -5.89 33.50 -18.44
C PRO A 55 -6.29 34.68 -17.55
N PRO A 56 -7.23 35.55 -17.98
CA PRO A 56 -7.71 36.65 -17.15
C PRO A 56 -8.21 36.14 -15.79
N GLY A 57 -7.58 36.60 -14.70
CA GLY A 57 -7.93 36.20 -13.33
C GLY A 57 -7.21 34.96 -12.78
N PHE A 58 -6.26 34.38 -13.53
CA PHE A 58 -5.48 33.21 -13.09
C PHE A 58 -3.98 33.51 -12.98
N SER A 59 -3.32 32.93 -11.98
CA SER A 59 -1.86 32.80 -11.87
C SER A 59 -1.63 31.37 -11.41
N PRO A 60 -1.00 30.47 -12.20
CA PRO A 60 0.16 30.71 -13.09
C PRO A 60 -0.12 30.73 -14.60
N GLN A 61 0.93 31.02 -15.39
CA GLN A 61 0.93 30.85 -16.86
C GLN A 61 0.70 29.39 -17.24
N VAL A 62 -0.26 29.13 -18.14
CA VAL A 62 -0.67 27.79 -18.57
C VAL A 62 -0.23 27.49 -20.00
N LEU A 63 0.07 26.22 -20.28
CA LEU A 63 0.36 25.75 -21.63
C LEU A 63 -0.92 25.49 -22.46
N PRO A 64 -0.82 25.41 -23.80
CA PRO A 64 -1.93 24.97 -24.65
C PRO A 64 -2.50 23.60 -24.25
N LEU A 65 -1.65 22.66 -23.83
CA LEU A 65 -2.10 21.36 -23.30
C LEU A 65 -2.96 21.50 -22.04
N GLU A 66 -2.54 22.34 -21.09
CA GLU A 66 -3.33 22.65 -19.89
C GLU A 66 -4.64 23.36 -20.26
N THR A 67 -4.61 24.19 -21.31
CA THR A 67 -5.81 24.86 -21.83
C THR A 67 -6.82 23.85 -22.36
N ALA A 68 -6.35 22.85 -23.11
CA ALA A 68 -7.20 21.78 -23.64
C ALA A 68 -7.88 20.99 -22.52
N ILE A 69 -7.19 20.74 -21.41
CA ILE A 69 -7.74 20.02 -20.26
C ILE A 69 -8.70 20.90 -19.45
N ASN A 70 -8.36 22.16 -19.18
CA ASN A 70 -9.14 23.01 -18.28
C ASN A 70 -10.40 23.62 -18.94
N TYR A 71 -10.36 23.87 -20.25
CA TYR A 71 -11.40 24.63 -20.96
C TYR A 71 -12.05 23.86 -22.11
N GLY A 72 -11.48 22.71 -22.47
CA GLY A 72 -12.08 21.86 -23.47
C GLY A 72 -13.34 21.20 -22.91
N TYR A 73 -14.51 21.75 -23.21
CA TYR A 73 -15.73 20.96 -23.25
C TYR A 73 -15.56 19.96 -24.40
N HIS A 74 -14.96 18.81 -24.11
CA HIS A 74 -14.63 17.74 -25.06
C HIS A 74 -14.06 18.28 -26.37
N PRO A 75 -12.87 18.90 -26.35
CA PRO A 75 -12.23 19.33 -27.58
C PRO A 75 -12.08 18.06 -28.42
N GLY A 76 -12.71 18.04 -29.61
CA GLY A 76 -13.02 16.80 -30.32
C GLY A 76 -11.89 15.77 -30.27
N CYS A 77 -12.26 14.49 -30.05
CA CYS A 77 -11.35 13.37 -29.81
C CYS A 77 -9.99 13.54 -30.53
N GLY A 78 -8.89 13.60 -29.77
CA GLY A 78 -7.54 13.60 -30.33
C GLY A 78 -6.72 14.90 -30.19
N VAL A 79 -7.28 16.00 -29.67
CA VAL A 79 -6.49 17.23 -29.44
C VAL A 79 -5.40 17.03 -28.39
N ILE A 80 -5.72 16.42 -27.25
CA ILE A 80 -4.73 16.10 -26.20
C ILE A 80 -3.64 15.17 -26.76
N PRO A 81 -3.97 14.02 -27.40
CA PRO A 81 -2.99 13.16 -28.07
C PRO A 81 -2.08 13.91 -29.04
N CYS A 82 -2.64 14.78 -29.88
CA CYS A 82 -1.88 15.60 -30.81
C CYS A 82 -0.88 16.53 -30.11
N LEU A 83 -1.32 17.25 -29.06
CA LEU A 83 -0.47 18.16 -28.31
C LEU A 83 0.64 17.42 -27.53
N VAL A 84 0.33 16.26 -26.96
CA VAL A 84 1.31 15.43 -26.26
C VAL A 84 2.34 14.84 -27.21
N GLU A 85 1.93 14.44 -28.43
CA GLU A 85 2.86 13.96 -29.46
C GLU A 85 3.88 15.04 -29.87
N LEU A 86 3.40 16.28 -30.04
CA LEU A 86 4.24 17.42 -30.42
C LEU A 86 5.14 17.91 -29.29
N TYR A 87 4.67 17.82 -28.04
CA TYR A 87 5.39 18.32 -26.88
C TYR A 87 5.19 17.44 -25.63
N PRO A 88 5.83 16.26 -25.57
CA PRO A 88 5.61 15.28 -24.50
C PRO A 88 6.05 15.81 -23.12
N ASN A 89 7.01 16.75 -23.08
CA ASN A 89 7.47 17.36 -21.83
C ASN A 89 6.43 18.28 -21.15
N ALA A 90 5.33 18.61 -21.84
CA ALA A 90 4.20 19.27 -21.20
C ALA A 90 3.31 18.31 -20.41
N ALA A 91 3.40 17.01 -20.65
CA ALA A 91 2.62 16.03 -19.90
C ALA A 91 3.23 15.85 -18.51
N HIS A 92 2.40 15.95 -17.47
CA HIS A 92 2.78 15.69 -16.09
C HIS A 92 1.61 15.09 -15.29
N THR A 93 1.91 14.54 -14.12
CA THR A 93 0.95 13.77 -13.31
C THR A 93 -0.30 14.54 -12.94
N ASP A 94 -0.20 15.84 -12.61
CA ASP A 94 -1.38 16.66 -12.29
C ASP A 94 -2.39 16.75 -13.44
N LEU A 95 -1.93 16.72 -14.69
CA LEU A 95 -2.82 16.76 -15.85
C LEU A 95 -3.58 15.45 -16.01
N VAL A 96 -2.93 14.32 -15.73
CA VAL A 96 -3.60 13.01 -15.70
C VAL A 96 -4.68 13.02 -14.62
N VAL A 97 -4.34 13.48 -13.41
CA VAL A 97 -5.31 13.52 -12.30
C VAL A 97 -6.49 14.42 -12.68
N ARG A 98 -6.26 15.64 -13.17
CA ARG A 98 -7.36 16.53 -13.60
C ARG A 98 -8.25 15.87 -14.65
N LEU A 99 -7.66 15.19 -15.62
CA LEU A 99 -8.41 14.55 -16.71
C LEU A 99 -9.28 13.37 -16.22
N VAL A 100 -8.80 12.60 -15.24
CA VAL A 100 -9.57 11.51 -14.62
C VAL A 100 -10.84 12.00 -13.95
N HIS A 101 -10.85 13.24 -13.43
CA HIS A 101 -12.00 13.83 -12.72
C HIS A 101 -13.11 14.35 -13.61
N TYR A 102 -12.88 14.46 -14.92
CA TYR A 102 -13.94 14.82 -15.84
C TYR A 102 -14.75 13.57 -16.17
N GLU A 103 -16.08 13.61 -15.96
CA GLU A 103 -16.99 12.45 -16.12
C GLU A 103 -16.90 11.77 -17.50
N ASP A 104 -16.47 12.49 -18.55
CA ASP A 104 -16.20 11.91 -19.87
C ASP A 104 -14.72 11.99 -20.30
N GLY A 105 -13.79 11.93 -19.33
CA GLY A 105 -12.36 11.81 -19.61
C GLY A 105 -12.09 10.67 -20.60
N VAL A 106 -11.78 11.01 -21.85
CA VAL A 106 -11.58 10.00 -22.90
C VAL A 106 -10.32 9.22 -22.55
N MET A 107 -10.46 7.90 -22.39
CA MET A 107 -9.34 7.02 -22.01
C MET A 107 -8.14 7.16 -22.97
N GLU A 108 -8.36 7.55 -24.23
CA GLU A 108 -7.31 7.87 -25.20
C GLU A 108 -6.44 9.07 -24.78
N ASP A 109 -7.05 10.12 -24.24
CA ASP A 109 -6.35 11.33 -23.78
C ASP A 109 -5.49 11.03 -22.53
N ILE A 110 -6.03 10.24 -21.60
CA ILE A 110 -5.30 9.77 -20.41
C ILE A 110 -4.12 8.89 -20.83
N LYS A 111 -4.33 7.95 -21.77
CA LYS A 111 -3.24 7.12 -22.33
C LYS A 111 -2.16 7.97 -22.96
N ALA A 112 -2.55 8.96 -23.78
CA ALA A 112 -1.61 9.86 -24.42
C ALA A 112 -0.77 10.63 -23.40
N LEU A 113 -1.40 11.24 -22.37
CA LEU A 113 -0.67 11.93 -21.29
C LEU A 113 0.33 11.01 -20.58
N LEU A 114 -0.09 9.80 -20.23
CA LEU A 114 0.79 8.82 -19.57
C LEU A 114 1.96 8.42 -20.47
N GLU A 115 1.72 8.20 -21.76
CA GLU A 115 2.80 7.93 -22.72
C GLU A 115 3.72 9.13 -22.90
N GLY A 116 3.20 10.35 -22.87
CA GLY A 116 3.99 11.59 -22.87
C GLY A 116 4.92 11.69 -21.68
N ILE A 117 4.42 11.38 -20.48
CA ILE A 117 5.22 11.29 -19.25
C ILE A 117 6.32 10.24 -19.40
N LEU A 118 5.97 9.03 -19.87
CA LEU A 118 6.93 7.95 -20.09
C LEU A 118 8.02 8.33 -21.12
N ARG A 119 7.66 9.06 -22.18
CA ARG A 119 8.62 9.53 -23.21
C ARG A 119 9.52 10.67 -22.73
N SER A 120 9.04 11.53 -21.84
CA SER A 120 9.78 12.72 -21.36
C SER A 120 10.75 12.47 -20.21
N GLY A 121 10.98 11.20 -19.86
CA GLY A 121 11.84 10.78 -18.74
C GLY A 121 11.14 9.89 -17.72
N GLY A 122 9.86 9.60 -17.92
CA GLY A 122 9.05 8.78 -17.03
C GLY A 122 8.79 9.45 -15.69
N PHE A 123 8.31 8.64 -14.76
CA PHE A 123 8.20 9.05 -13.37
C PHE A 123 9.60 9.13 -12.76
N GLN A 124 10.03 10.34 -12.39
CA GLN A 124 11.39 10.58 -11.90
C GLN A 124 11.63 9.86 -10.58
N THR A 125 10.62 9.85 -9.71
CA THR A 125 10.69 9.27 -8.37
C THR A 125 9.64 8.18 -8.15
N LYS A 126 9.83 7.38 -7.10
CA LYS A 126 8.79 6.46 -6.60
C LYS A 126 7.58 7.26 -6.08
N GLU A 127 7.86 8.38 -5.41
CA GLU A 127 6.86 9.30 -4.85
C GLU A 127 5.93 9.86 -5.93
N ASP A 128 6.42 10.17 -7.13
CA ASP A 128 5.57 10.65 -8.25
C ASP A 128 4.53 9.60 -8.68
N GLN A 129 4.94 8.32 -8.73
CA GLN A 129 4.04 7.22 -9.09
C GLN A 129 3.02 6.97 -7.97
N GLU A 130 3.47 7.00 -6.71
CA GLU A 130 2.61 6.81 -5.54
C GLU A 130 1.58 7.95 -5.45
N ASN A 131 2.01 9.20 -5.62
CA ASN A 131 1.12 10.36 -5.62
C ASN A 131 0.10 10.31 -6.76
N LEU A 132 0.52 9.90 -7.98
CA LEU A 132 -0.42 9.74 -9.10
C LEU A 132 -1.45 8.66 -8.80
N LEU A 133 -1.01 7.46 -8.40
CA LEU A 133 -1.92 6.35 -8.10
C LEU A 133 -2.85 6.66 -6.94
N HIS A 134 -2.32 7.27 -5.87
CA HIS A 134 -3.11 7.71 -4.73
C HIS A 134 -4.20 8.67 -5.17
N ARG A 135 -3.87 9.73 -5.94
CA ARG A 135 -4.85 10.73 -6.37
C ARG A 135 -5.90 10.18 -7.34
N VAL A 136 -5.48 9.38 -8.33
CA VAL A 136 -6.42 8.71 -9.26
C VAL A 136 -7.34 7.76 -8.51
N TRP A 137 -6.88 7.14 -7.42
CA TRP A 137 -7.69 6.23 -6.62
C TRP A 137 -8.59 6.95 -5.61
N SER A 138 -8.10 8.01 -4.96
CA SER A 138 -8.76 8.65 -3.82
C SER A 138 -9.85 9.63 -4.19
N GLU A 139 -9.70 10.30 -5.33
CA GLU A 139 -10.56 11.43 -5.69
C GLU A 139 -11.74 10.98 -6.60
N ASP A 140 -11.56 10.05 -7.55
CA ASP A 140 -12.63 9.31 -8.25
C ASP A 140 -12.07 8.09 -9.04
N PRO A 141 -12.17 6.86 -8.51
CA PRO A 141 -11.47 5.70 -9.08
C PRO A 141 -12.12 5.21 -10.37
N HIS A 142 -11.55 5.59 -11.52
CA HIS A 142 -11.98 5.05 -12.82
C HIS A 142 -11.29 3.68 -13.11
N PRO A 143 -12.03 2.54 -13.14
CA PRO A 143 -11.46 1.19 -13.27
C PRO A 143 -10.46 1.02 -14.43
N ASN A 144 -10.84 1.51 -15.60
CA ASN A 144 -10.06 1.36 -16.83
C ASN A 144 -8.74 2.16 -16.78
N VAL A 145 -8.72 3.28 -16.05
CA VAL A 145 -7.52 4.10 -15.88
C VAL A 145 -6.54 3.36 -14.97
N LEU A 146 -7.02 2.83 -13.86
CA LEU A 146 -6.19 2.07 -12.91
C LEU A 146 -5.63 0.78 -13.53
N GLU A 147 -6.46 0.05 -14.30
CA GLU A 147 -6.05 -1.13 -15.06
C GLU A 147 -4.95 -0.82 -16.09
N TYR A 148 -4.98 0.37 -16.71
CA TYR A 148 -3.92 0.82 -17.61
C TYR A 148 -2.68 1.36 -16.87
N LEU A 149 -2.89 2.09 -15.77
CA LEU A 149 -1.83 2.81 -15.06
C LEU A 149 -0.91 1.88 -14.26
N ILE A 150 -1.47 0.87 -13.59
CA ILE A 150 -0.69 0.01 -12.67
C ILE A 150 0.44 -0.76 -13.38
N PRO A 151 0.23 -1.40 -14.55
CA PRO A 151 1.32 -2.02 -15.30
C PRO A 151 2.40 -1.04 -15.76
N LYS A 152 2.10 0.25 -15.85
CA LYS A 152 3.02 1.33 -16.27
C LYS A 152 3.77 1.97 -15.10
N CYS A 153 3.38 1.66 -13.86
CA CYS A 153 3.98 2.14 -12.62
C CYS A 153 4.65 0.99 -11.85
N PRO A 154 5.73 0.35 -12.37
CA PRO A 154 6.31 -0.86 -11.79
C PRO A 154 6.95 -0.63 -10.42
N ARG A 155 7.20 0.62 -10.01
CA ARG A 155 7.71 0.94 -8.67
C ARG A 155 6.59 0.95 -7.62
N VAL A 156 5.32 0.98 -8.05
CA VAL A 156 4.14 1.06 -7.17
C VAL A 156 3.26 -0.19 -7.22
N SER A 157 3.44 -1.09 -8.18
CA SER A 157 2.91 -2.47 -8.04
C SER A 157 3.42 -3.16 -6.75
N GLN A 158 4.51 -2.65 -6.17
CA GLN A 158 5.01 -3.06 -4.86
C GLN A 158 4.28 -2.42 -3.67
N TYR A 159 3.55 -1.31 -3.86
CA TYR A 159 2.99 -0.46 -2.79
C TYR A 159 1.72 0.30 -3.19
N PRO A 160 0.59 -0.32 -3.57
CA PRO A 160 -0.68 0.38 -3.51
C PRO A 160 -1.05 0.56 -2.03
N ILE A 161 -0.60 1.67 -1.45
CA ILE A 161 -1.12 2.15 -0.18
C ILE A 161 -2.54 2.64 -0.48
N LEU A 162 -3.55 1.80 -0.26
CA LEU A 162 -4.96 2.20 -0.29
C LEU A 162 -5.34 2.73 1.10
N GLU A 163 -4.59 3.72 1.58
CA GLU A 163 -4.88 4.33 2.87
C GLU A 163 -6.14 5.20 2.74
N ASN A 164 -7.16 4.84 3.52
CA ASN A 164 -8.19 5.77 3.99
C ASN A 164 -8.98 6.54 2.92
N THR A 165 -9.24 5.94 1.76
CA THR A 165 -10.19 6.54 0.82
C THR A 165 -11.61 6.33 1.36
N CYS A 166 -12.35 7.43 1.52
CA CYS A 166 -13.78 7.41 1.87
C CYS A 166 -14.65 6.68 0.84
N TYR A 167 -14.07 6.36 -0.32
CA TYR A 167 -14.64 5.60 -1.41
C TYR A 167 -14.20 4.13 -1.31
N GLU A 168 -15.19 3.25 -1.21
CA GLU A 168 -14.98 1.82 -1.35
C GLU A 168 -14.59 1.52 -2.80
N PRO A 169 -13.38 1.01 -3.05
CA PRO A 169 -12.98 0.72 -4.41
C PRO A 169 -13.92 -0.32 -5.03
N GLN A 170 -14.30 -0.11 -6.30
CA GLN A 170 -15.14 -1.07 -7.00
C GLN A 170 -14.48 -2.46 -6.93
N PRO A 171 -15.14 -3.47 -6.35
CA PRO A 171 -14.51 -4.75 -6.05
C PRO A 171 -13.93 -5.47 -7.27
N GLY A 172 -14.50 -5.23 -8.47
CA GLY A 172 -13.93 -5.72 -9.72
C GLY A 172 -12.52 -5.22 -10.02
N ILE A 173 -12.19 -3.98 -9.63
CA ILE A 173 -10.83 -3.44 -9.78
C ILE A 173 -9.87 -4.21 -8.87
N ILE A 174 -10.21 -4.35 -7.59
CA ILE A 174 -9.32 -4.99 -6.62
C ILE A 174 -9.05 -6.45 -7.01
N THR A 175 -10.10 -7.20 -7.41
CA THR A 175 -9.98 -8.57 -7.92
C THR A 175 -9.01 -8.67 -9.10
N LYS A 176 -9.03 -7.71 -10.05
CA LYS A 176 -8.10 -7.69 -11.19
C LYS A 176 -6.66 -7.37 -10.80
N LEU A 177 -6.48 -6.51 -9.81
CA LEU A 177 -5.16 -6.03 -9.41
C LEU A 177 -4.45 -6.97 -8.43
N LEU A 178 -5.21 -7.63 -7.57
CA LEU A 178 -4.72 -8.53 -6.51
C LEU A 178 -3.58 -9.49 -6.92
N PRO A 179 -3.60 -10.13 -8.11
CA PRO A 179 -2.51 -11.00 -8.54
C PRO A 179 -1.15 -10.31 -8.69
N GLN A 180 -1.14 -8.98 -8.85
CA GLN A 180 0.05 -8.17 -9.12
C GLN A 180 0.53 -7.37 -7.90
N LEU A 181 -0.24 -7.34 -6.81
CA LEU A 181 0.07 -6.52 -5.65
C LEU A 181 1.02 -7.25 -4.69
N VAL A 182 2.07 -6.56 -4.26
CA VAL A 182 2.96 -7.02 -3.18
C VAL A 182 2.45 -6.62 -1.80
N LYS A 183 1.79 -5.45 -1.72
CA LYS A 183 1.20 -4.93 -0.50
C LYS A 183 -0.25 -4.56 -0.76
N LEU A 184 -1.14 -4.87 0.17
CA LEU A 184 -2.53 -4.44 0.15
C LEU A 184 -2.87 -3.90 1.53
N ASP A 185 -3.29 -2.63 1.59
CA ASP A 185 -3.79 -2.02 2.81
C ASP A 185 -5.20 -1.49 2.57
N LEU A 186 -6.23 -2.17 3.07
CA LEU A 186 -7.63 -1.83 2.82
C LEU A 186 -8.39 -1.56 4.11
N THR A 187 -9.18 -0.49 4.11
CA THR A 187 -10.29 -0.36 5.06
C THR A 187 -11.51 -1.06 4.45
N VAL A 188 -11.87 -2.20 5.02
CA VAL A 188 -12.94 -3.08 4.51
C VAL A 188 -14.26 -2.72 5.20
N SER A 189 -15.25 -2.35 4.40
CA SER A 189 -16.65 -2.27 4.82
C SER A 189 -17.27 -3.67 4.89
N LEU A 190 -18.41 -3.80 5.57
CA LEU A 190 -19.13 -5.08 5.67
C LEU A 190 -19.64 -5.61 4.32
N GLU A 191 -19.68 -4.79 3.26
CA GLU A 191 -20.17 -5.18 1.94
C GLU A 191 -19.15 -5.98 1.12
N LEU A 192 -17.86 -5.70 1.30
CA LEU A 192 -16.76 -6.31 0.54
C LEU A 192 -16.66 -7.84 0.72
N PRO A 193 -16.74 -8.39 1.96
CA PRO A 193 -16.76 -9.84 2.17
C PRO A 193 -17.93 -10.55 1.46
N GLY A 194 -19.08 -9.85 1.31
CA GLY A 194 -20.28 -10.39 0.67
C GLY A 194 -20.20 -10.47 -0.85
N ARG A 195 -19.12 -9.96 -1.47
CA ARG A 195 -18.90 -10.08 -2.92
C ARG A 195 -17.98 -11.26 -3.20
N GLN A 196 -18.56 -12.33 -3.76
CA GLN A 196 -17.93 -13.65 -3.93
C GLN A 196 -16.51 -13.61 -4.54
N ASN A 197 -16.21 -12.63 -5.39
CA ASN A 197 -14.95 -12.58 -6.14
C ASN A 197 -13.75 -12.07 -5.33
N PHE A 198 -13.93 -11.33 -4.23
CA PHE A 198 -12.79 -10.77 -3.50
C PHE A 198 -12.02 -11.82 -2.69
N PRO A 199 -12.66 -12.67 -1.85
CA PRO A 199 -11.95 -13.76 -1.17
C PRO A 199 -11.26 -14.70 -2.15
N GLU A 200 -11.89 -15.04 -3.28
CA GLU A 200 -11.29 -15.90 -4.30
C GLU A 200 -10.02 -15.27 -4.89
N ALA A 201 -10.08 -14.01 -5.32
CA ALA A 201 -8.92 -13.30 -5.86
C ALA A 201 -7.81 -13.09 -4.81
N LEU A 202 -8.18 -12.86 -3.55
CA LEU A 202 -7.22 -12.72 -2.46
C LEU A 202 -6.48 -14.04 -2.27
N GLY A 203 -7.21 -15.16 -2.18
CA GLY A 203 -6.62 -16.49 -2.04
C GLY A 203 -5.77 -16.94 -3.23
N ALA A 204 -6.05 -16.41 -4.43
CA ALA A 204 -5.29 -16.66 -5.66
C ALA A 204 -4.07 -15.73 -5.84
N SER A 205 -3.88 -14.72 -4.97
CA SER A 205 -2.75 -13.81 -5.09
C SER A 205 -1.45 -14.51 -4.70
N HIS A 206 -0.49 -14.54 -5.63
CA HIS A 206 0.83 -15.15 -5.46
C HIS A 206 1.93 -14.10 -5.23
N CYS A 207 1.66 -12.82 -5.44
CA CYS A 207 2.63 -11.74 -5.22
C CYS A 207 2.48 -11.07 -3.85
N LEU A 208 1.36 -11.27 -3.15
CA LEU A 208 1.02 -10.51 -1.94
C LEU A 208 1.83 -10.94 -0.72
N GLU A 209 2.75 -10.06 -0.30
CA GLU A 209 3.62 -10.24 0.87
C GLU A 209 3.11 -9.50 2.11
N GLU A 210 2.43 -8.36 1.95
CA GLU A 210 1.92 -7.56 3.07
C GLU A 210 0.40 -7.33 2.94
N LEU A 211 -0.37 -7.76 3.93
CA LEU A 211 -1.83 -7.57 3.96
C LEU A 211 -2.24 -6.84 5.24
N THR A 212 -2.83 -5.66 5.07
CA THR A 212 -3.48 -4.90 6.13
C THR A 212 -4.96 -4.78 5.82
N LEU A 213 -5.82 -5.31 6.69
CA LEU A 213 -7.27 -5.14 6.60
C LEU A 213 -7.78 -4.45 7.87
N ARG A 214 -8.40 -3.27 7.69
CA ARG A 214 -9.05 -2.51 8.76
C ARG A 214 -10.56 -2.60 8.58
N PHE A 215 -11.22 -3.35 9.45
CA PHE A 215 -12.66 -3.50 9.40
C PHE A 215 -13.31 -2.33 10.14
N GLY A 216 -13.84 -1.39 9.35
CA GLY A 216 -14.42 -0.13 9.81
C GLY A 216 -15.84 -0.29 10.36
N THR A 217 -16.29 0.69 11.15
CA THR A 217 -17.62 0.73 11.79
C THR A 217 -18.70 1.40 10.95
N ARG A 218 -18.51 1.62 9.64
CA ARG A 218 -19.63 2.06 8.80
C ARG A 218 -20.63 0.92 8.70
N LEU A 219 -21.45 0.78 9.73
CA LEU A 219 -22.85 0.44 9.58
C LEU A 219 -23.33 1.40 8.51
N ALA A 220 -23.59 0.88 7.31
CA ALA A 220 -24.32 1.66 6.33
C ALA A 220 -25.51 2.29 7.08
N PRO A 221 -25.68 3.62 7.04
CA PRO A 221 -26.89 4.21 7.56
C PRO A 221 -28.01 3.57 6.74
N VAL A 222 -28.97 2.91 7.39
CA VAL A 222 -30.10 2.24 6.73
C VAL A 222 -29.79 0.88 6.09
N TRP A 223 -29.14 -0.03 6.83
CA TRP A 223 -29.60 -1.42 6.72
C TRP A 223 -30.72 -1.58 7.74
N ASP A 224 -31.97 -1.53 7.28
CA ASP A 224 -33.12 -2.06 8.01
C ASP A 224 -32.74 -3.41 8.64
N ASP A 225 -33.31 -3.74 9.80
CA ASP A 225 -33.05 -4.87 10.72
C ASP A 225 -33.04 -6.31 10.10
N GLN A 226 -32.63 -6.50 8.84
CA GLN A 226 -32.87 -7.69 8.03
C GLN A 226 -31.66 -8.22 7.27
N VAL A 227 -30.42 -7.73 7.46
CA VAL A 227 -29.29 -8.53 6.96
C VAL A 227 -29.15 -9.77 7.83
N PRO A 228 -29.43 -10.98 7.31
CA PRO A 228 -29.41 -12.18 8.12
C PRO A 228 -28.00 -12.37 8.67
N THR A 229 -27.87 -12.63 9.96
CA THR A 229 -26.57 -12.88 10.63
C THR A 229 -25.75 -13.96 9.90
N SER A 230 -26.44 -14.91 9.26
CA SER A 230 -25.83 -15.96 8.44
C SER A 230 -25.10 -15.43 7.20
N VAL A 231 -25.52 -14.30 6.62
CA VAL A 231 -24.88 -13.72 5.43
C VAL A 231 -23.51 -13.12 5.76
N ALA A 232 -23.41 -12.46 6.90
CA ALA A 232 -22.14 -11.94 7.37
C ALA A 232 -21.16 -13.09 7.70
N GLU A 233 -21.64 -14.15 8.37
CA GLU A 233 -20.78 -15.26 8.82
C GLU A 233 -20.09 -16.02 7.68
N TRP A 234 -20.80 -16.33 6.58
CA TRP A 234 -20.18 -17.02 5.45
C TRP A 234 -19.13 -16.16 4.77
N ALA A 235 -19.39 -14.85 4.67
CA ALA A 235 -18.52 -13.90 4.01
C ALA A 235 -17.18 -13.74 4.78
N TRP A 236 -17.26 -13.71 6.11
CA TRP A 236 -16.10 -13.77 6.99
C TRP A 236 -15.34 -15.09 6.88
N ALA A 237 -16.05 -16.22 6.86
CA ALA A 237 -15.41 -17.54 6.73
C ALA A 237 -14.65 -17.67 5.38
N ALA A 238 -15.24 -17.18 4.29
CA ALA A 238 -14.60 -17.11 2.98
C ALA A 238 -13.35 -16.22 3.02
N MET A 239 -13.45 -15.04 3.64
CA MET A 239 -12.32 -14.12 3.81
C MET A 239 -11.17 -14.73 4.61
N TYR A 240 -11.45 -15.37 5.74
CA TYR A 240 -10.42 -16.02 6.55
C TYR A 240 -9.78 -17.19 5.79
N THR A 241 -10.59 -17.97 5.07
CA THR A 241 -10.07 -19.05 4.21
C THR A 241 -9.15 -18.51 3.11
N ALA A 242 -9.50 -17.38 2.51
CA ALA A 242 -8.71 -16.69 1.50
C ALA A 242 -7.38 -16.17 2.07
N ILE A 243 -7.42 -15.47 3.20
CA ILE A 243 -6.23 -14.99 3.92
C ILE A 243 -5.29 -16.16 4.22
N GLY A 244 -5.84 -17.26 4.75
CA GLY A 244 -5.11 -18.50 4.99
C GLY A 244 -4.59 -19.21 3.73
N SER A 245 -4.96 -18.74 2.54
CA SER A 245 -4.59 -19.33 1.26
C SER A 245 -3.48 -18.55 0.52
N VAL A 246 -3.18 -17.31 0.89
CA VAL A 246 -2.08 -16.50 0.31
C VAL A 246 -0.71 -17.13 0.60
N PRO A 247 0.04 -17.65 -0.40
CA PRO A 247 1.26 -18.43 -0.18
C PRO A 247 2.49 -17.59 0.18
N THR A 248 2.53 -16.31 -0.22
CA THR A 248 3.71 -15.43 -0.10
C THR A 248 3.62 -14.45 1.06
N LEU A 249 2.58 -14.57 1.90
CA LEU A 249 2.30 -13.59 2.94
C LEU A 249 3.37 -13.59 4.04
N LYS A 250 4.03 -12.45 4.21
CA LYS A 250 5.06 -12.17 5.24
C LYS A 250 4.54 -11.29 6.37
N LYS A 251 3.62 -10.37 6.09
CA LYS A 251 3.03 -9.49 7.11
C LYS A 251 1.52 -9.52 7.04
N LEU A 252 0.88 -9.79 8.18
CA LEU A 252 -0.56 -9.76 8.32
C LEU A 252 -0.96 -8.80 9.44
N TRP A 253 -1.72 -7.76 9.10
CA TRP A 253 -2.33 -6.85 10.04
C TRP A 253 -3.84 -6.87 9.86
N LEU A 254 -4.54 -7.43 10.84
CA LEU A 254 -6.00 -7.39 10.89
C LEU A 254 -6.39 -6.53 12.07
N SER A 255 -7.17 -5.49 11.81
CA SER A 255 -7.71 -4.65 12.87
C SER A 255 -9.19 -4.42 12.68
N LYS A 256 -9.89 -4.33 13.80
CA LYS A 256 -11.33 -4.24 13.81
C LYS A 256 -11.81 -3.30 14.89
N GLN A 257 -12.75 -2.44 14.51
CA GLN A 257 -13.25 -1.37 15.38
C GLN A 257 -14.50 -1.73 16.20
N LEU A 258 -15.28 -2.77 15.81
CA LEU A 258 -16.50 -3.19 16.54
C LEU A 258 -16.40 -4.60 17.12
N ASP A 259 -17.22 -4.93 18.11
CA ASP A 259 -17.43 -6.32 18.54
C ASP A 259 -18.32 -7.04 17.51
N LEU A 260 -17.85 -8.14 16.92
CA LEU A 260 -18.64 -9.01 16.03
C LEU A 260 -19.19 -10.15 16.89
N PRO A 261 -20.20 -10.89 16.41
CA PRO A 261 -20.61 -12.15 17.02
C PRO A 261 -19.44 -13.07 17.40
N LYS A 262 -19.69 -13.91 18.40
CA LYS A 262 -18.67 -14.63 19.18
C LYS A 262 -17.87 -15.68 18.39
N SER A 263 -18.33 -16.12 17.22
CA SER A 263 -17.71 -17.20 16.42
C SER A 263 -16.59 -16.67 15.51
N ASN A 264 -15.41 -16.43 16.09
CA ASN A 264 -14.19 -16.08 15.35
C ASN A 264 -13.27 -17.29 15.10
N ASP A 265 -13.77 -18.52 15.19
CA ASP A 265 -12.95 -19.73 15.02
C ASP A 265 -12.24 -19.77 13.65
N GLY A 266 -12.88 -19.18 12.62
CA GLY A 266 -12.32 -19.09 11.28
C GLY A 266 -11.01 -18.30 11.19
N ILE A 267 -10.84 -17.21 11.95
CA ILE A 267 -9.59 -16.44 11.91
C ILE A 267 -8.46 -17.19 12.61
N THR A 268 -8.73 -17.89 13.71
CA THR A 268 -7.74 -18.77 14.36
C THR A 268 -7.23 -19.81 13.37
N ALA A 269 -8.14 -20.51 12.66
CA ALA A 269 -7.77 -21.52 11.67
C ALA A 269 -6.92 -20.92 10.52
N ALA A 270 -7.28 -19.74 10.03
CA ALA A 270 -6.51 -19.03 9.00
C ALA A 270 -5.09 -18.68 9.47
N VAL A 271 -4.95 -18.14 10.69
CA VAL A 271 -3.65 -17.80 11.28
C VAL A 271 -2.78 -19.04 11.44
N VAL A 272 -3.33 -20.13 11.99
CA VAL A 272 -2.61 -21.40 12.14
C VAL A 272 -2.13 -21.93 10.79
N LYS A 273 -2.99 -21.87 9.77
CA LYS A 273 -2.63 -22.29 8.41
C LYS A 273 -1.48 -21.46 7.83
N ILE A 274 -1.43 -20.16 8.10
CA ILE A 274 -0.34 -19.27 7.65
C ILE A 274 0.94 -19.55 8.42
N LEU A 275 0.87 -19.71 9.74
CA LEU A 275 2.03 -20.05 10.56
C LEU A 275 2.65 -21.38 10.11
N GLY A 276 1.84 -22.38 9.78
CA GLY A 276 2.30 -23.67 9.25
C GLY A 276 3.06 -23.59 7.91
N ARG A 277 2.95 -22.49 7.17
CA ARG A 277 3.71 -22.25 5.91
C ARG A 277 5.11 -21.69 6.14
N ASN A 278 5.39 -21.22 7.35
CA ASN A 278 6.69 -20.63 7.73
C ASN A 278 7.11 -19.41 6.89
N THR A 279 6.16 -18.63 6.36
CA THR A 279 6.43 -17.41 5.59
C THR A 279 6.24 -16.13 6.39
N LEU A 280 5.51 -16.18 7.51
CA LEU A 280 5.04 -15.02 8.23
C LEU A 280 6.13 -14.45 9.15
N ASP A 281 6.50 -13.19 8.93
CA ASP A 281 7.45 -12.40 9.72
C ASP A 281 6.74 -11.53 10.78
N SER A 282 5.53 -11.05 10.50
CA SER A 282 4.78 -10.15 11.39
C SER A 282 3.30 -10.48 11.41
N LEU A 283 2.73 -10.61 12.61
CA LEU A 283 1.30 -10.84 12.85
C LEU A 283 0.75 -9.79 13.81
N THR A 284 -0.28 -9.06 13.38
CA THR A 284 -1.03 -8.13 14.23
C THR A 284 -2.52 -8.41 14.13
N LEU A 285 -3.17 -8.68 15.27
CA LEU A 285 -4.59 -8.99 15.38
C LEU A 285 -5.24 -8.09 16.45
N LYS A 286 -5.96 -7.07 16.01
CA LYS A 286 -6.62 -6.09 16.89
C LYS A 286 -8.14 -6.20 16.77
N GLY A 287 -8.82 -6.47 17.89
CA GLY A 287 -10.29 -6.57 17.93
C GLY A 287 -10.86 -7.91 17.44
N PHE A 288 -10.02 -8.95 17.36
CA PHE A 288 -10.43 -10.32 17.07
C PHE A 288 -10.33 -11.19 18.32
N ARG A 289 -11.32 -12.06 18.53
CA ARG A 289 -11.21 -13.15 19.50
C ARG A 289 -10.53 -14.32 18.80
N VAL A 290 -9.38 -14.74 19.28
CA VAL A 290 -8.65 -15.89 18.72
C VAL A 290 -8.37 -16.89 19.82
N ASP A 291 -8.30 -18.18 19.46
CA ASP A 291 -7.80 -19.19 20.38
C ASP A 291 -6.28 -19.10 20.40
N LEU A 292 -5.78 -18.39 21.41
CA LEU A 292 -4.35 -18.15 21.56
C LEU A 292 -3.59 -19.43 21.94
N ASP A 293 -4.23 -20.41 22.58
CA ASP A 293 -3.56 -21.67 22.90
C ASP A 293 -3.23 -22.45 21.62
N VAL A 294 -4.17 -22.46 20.66
CA VAL A 294 -3.95 -23.06 19.35
C VAL A 294 -2.88 -22.30 18.56
N ILE A 295 -2.87 -20.97 18.61
CA ILE A 295 -1.83 -20.15 17.96
C ILE A 295 -0.46 -20.43 18.59
N ILE A 296 -0.34 -20.50 19.92
CA ILE A 296 0.91 -20.82 20.61
C ILE A 296 1.40 -22.21 20.22
N ALA A 297 0.51 -23.21 20.18
CA ALA A 297 0.86 -24.56 19.74
C ALA A 297 1.38 -24.56 18.30
N ALA A 298 0.76 -23.78 17.41
CA ALA A 298 1.25 -23.61 16.04
C ALA A 298 2.63 -22.92 15.99
N LEU A 299 2.87 -21.91 16.85
CA LEU A 299 4.17 -21.24 16.95
C LEU A 299 5.29 -22.16 17.45
N MET A 300 4.97 -23.11 18.33
CA MET A 300 5.91 -24.12 18.81
C MET A 300 6.32 -25.11 17.72
N GLN A 301 5.35 -25.50 16.88
CA GLN A 301 5.59 -26.45 15.78
C GLN A 301 6.22 -25.81 14.54
N SER A 302 6.05 -24.49 14.41
CA SER A 302 6.45 -23.75 13.25
C SER A 302 7.93 -23.37 13.31
N ALA A 303 8.65 -23.65 12.23
CA ALA A 303 9.97 -23.06 11.99
C ALA A 303 9.86 -21.62 11.46
N ALA A 304 8.70 -20.97 11.60
CA ALA A 304 8.42 -19.67 11.02
C ALA A 304 9.41 -18.62 11.52
N PRO A 305 9.81 -17.71 10.63
CA PRO A 305 10.64 -16.56 10.97
C PRO A 305 9.88 -15.50 11.78
N LEU A 306 8.71 -15.80 12.38
CA LEU A 306 7.84 -14.79 13.00
C LEU A 306 8.60 -13.98 14.04
N ARG A 307 8.79 -12.69 13.74
CA ARG A 307 9.56 -11.73 14.56
C ARG A 307 8.66 -10.86 15.40
N GLU A 308 7.44 -10.58 14.92
CA GLU A 308 6.50 -9.68 15.59
C GLU A 308 5.14 -10.34 15.78
N LEU A 309 4.63 -10.30 17.03
CA LEU A 309 3.30 -10.77 17.41
C LEU A 309 2.60 -9.72 18.26
N ASP A 310 1.57 -9.08 17.72
CA ASP A 310 0.72 -8.12 18.43
C ASP A 310 -0.72 -8.61 18.48
N ILE A 311 -1.19 -9.02 19.65
CA ILE A 311 -2.57 -9.43 19.91
C ILE A 311 -3.13 -8.54 21.01
N ARG A 312 -4.36 -8.04 20.82
CA ARG A 312 -5.04 -7.14 21.75
C ARG A 312 -5.16 -7.73 23.17
N LYS A 313 -5.03 -6.87 24.19
CA LYS A 313 -4.88 -7.23 25.62
C LYS A 313 -6.07 -7.98 26.19
N ASP A 314 -7.26 -7.58 25.77
CA ASP A 314 -8.53 -8.09 26.28
C ASP A 314 -8.76 -9.57 25.91
N CYS A 315 -7.91 -10.12 25.05
CA CYS A 315 -7.96 -11.50 24.58
C CYS A 315 -6.93 -12.42 25.23
N VAL A 316 -6.10 -11.91 26.16
CA VAL A 316 -4.94 -12.66 26.66
C VAL A 316 -4.96 -12.81 28.17
N GLU A 317 -5.30 -14.02 28.59
CA GLU A 317 -5.31 -14.44 29.98
C GLU A 317 -3.91 -14.72 30.52
N LEU A 318 -3.78 -14.70 31.85
CA LEU A 318 -2.50 -14.93 32.54
C LEU A 318 -1.88 -16.29 32.18
N HIS A 319 -2.69 -17.34 32.07
CA HIS A 319 -2.22 -18.69 31.76
C HIS A 319 -1.65 -18.79 30.34
N GLN A 320 -2.22 -18.06 29.38
CA GLN A 320 -1.72 -17.99 27.99
C GLN A 320 -0.39 -17.24 27.93
N ARG A 321 -0.20 -16.17 28.72
CA ARG A 321 1.10 -15.49 28.82
C ARG A 321 2.20 -16.39 29.35
N LYS A 322 1.87 -17.27 30.31
CA LYS A 322 2.81 -18.28 30.80
C LYS A 322 3.20 -19.25 29.68
N LYS A 323 2.23 -19.73 28.89
CA LYS A 323 2.53 -20.59 27.73
C LYS A 323 3.39 -19.89 26.67
N ILE A 324 3.15 -18.61 26.37
CA ILE A 324 4.03 -17.83 25.48
C ILE A 324 5.45 -17.75 26.06
N LEU A 325 5.56 -17.45 27.35
CA LEU A 325 6.83 -17.38 28.04
C LEU A 325 7.59 -18.73 28.01
N ASP A 326 6.88 -19.83 28.21
CA ASP A 326 7.46 -21.17 28.16
C ASP A 326 7.93 -21.49 26.73
N CYS A 327 7.12 -21.17 25.71
CA CYS A 327 7.49 -21.29 24.29
C CYS A 327 8.75 -20.48 23.95
N LEU A 328 8.84 -19.23 24.41
CA LEU A 328 10.05 -18.41 24.24
C LEU A 328 11.25 -19.05 24.95
N LYS A 329 11.09 -19.54 26.18
CA LYS A 329 12.20 -20.18 26.91
C LYS A 329 12.76 -21.39 26.17
N THR A 330 11.91 -22.26 25.65
CA THR A 330 12.32 -23.59 25.20
C THR A 330 12.54 -23.73 23.70
N GLU A 331 11.79 -23.05 22.85
CA GLU A 331 11.70 -23.41 21.43
C GLU A 331 11.84 -22.20 20.50
N ASN A 332 11.10 -21.13 20.78
CA ASN A 332 11.05 -19.98 19.88
C ASN A 332 12.20 -18.99 20.15
N THR A 333 13.09 -18.86 19.16
CA THR A 333 14.21 -17.90 19.18
C THR A 333 14.08 -16.79 18.14
N THR A 334 12.97 -16.77 17.38
CA THR A 334 12.74 -15.83 16.27
C THR A 334 11.92 -14.61 16.69
N LEU A 335 11.06 -14.73 17.70
CA LEU A 335 10.17 -13.66 18.12
C LEU A 335 10.93 -12.57 18.88
N THR A 336 11.04 -11.39 18.28
CA THR A 336 11.79 -10.24 18.80
C THR A 336 10.91 -9.13 19.36
N ARG A 337 9.61 -9.16 19.03
CA ARG A 337 8.64 -8.14 19.46
C ARG A 337 7.31 -8.77 19.82
N LEU A 338 6.83 -8.41 21.00
CA LEU A 338 5.47 -8.66 21.44
C LEU A 338 4.73 -7.32 21.51
N GLY A 339 3.48 -7.29 21.06
CA GLY A 339 2.62 -6.12 21.17
C GLY A 339 2.46 -5.66 22.62
N GLY A 340 2.42 -4.34 22.85
CA GLY A 340 2.39 -3.75 24.21
C GLY A 340 1.22 -4.21 25.07
N HIS A 341 0.22 -4.82 24.46
CA HIS A 341 -0.93 -5.43 25.11
C HIS A 341 -0.65 -6.77 25.82
N LEU A 342 0.36 -7.52 25.36
CA LEU A 342 0.86 -8.74 26.01
C LEU A 342 1.73 -8.40 27.24
N VAL A 343 2.18 -7.14 27.29
CA VAL A 343 3.16 -6.58 28.22
C VAL A 343 2.41 -5.75 29.28
N VAL A 344 1.78 -6.42 30.26
CA VAL A 344 1.12 -5.74 31.40
C VAL A 344 2.07 -5.69 32.59
N VAL A 345 2.13 -4.58 33.31
CA VAL A 345 3.00 -4.40 34.50
C VAL A 345 2.95 -5.61 35.45
N GLY A 346 4.09 -6.29 35.63
CA GLY A 346 4.24 -7.49 36.49
C GLY A 346 5.37 -8.44 36.01
N GLY A 347 5.81 -9.36 36.88
CA GLY A 347 7.06 -10.12 36.64
C GLY A 347 7.08 -11.07 35.43
N ILE A 348 5.93 -11.53 34.91
CA ILE A 348 5.89 -12.31 33.66
C ILE A 348 6.27 -11.44 32.46
N THR A 349 5.86 -10.18 32.48
CA THR A 349 6.10 -9.23 31.40
C THR A 349 7.58 -8.88 31.28
N ASP A 350 8.25 -8.70 32.41
CA ASP A 350 9.70 -8.47 32.42
C ASP A 350 10.44 -9.67 31.80
N GLN A 351 9.98 -10.90 32.08
CA GLN A 351 10.55 -12.10 31.48
C GLN A 351 10.25 -12.20 29.97
N LEU A 352 9.03 -11.89 29.54
CA LEU A 352 8.68 -11.85 28.11
C LEU A 352 9.58 -10.85 27.36
N ASN A 353 9.68 -9.62 27.87
CA ASN A 353 10.54 -8.58 27.30
C ASN A 353 12.02 -8.99 27.28
N TYR A 354 12.48 -9.65 28.34
CA TYR A 354 13.84 -10.16 28.42
C TYR A 354 14.13 -11.19 27.31
N PHE A 355 13.25 -12.17 27.10
CA PHE A 355 13.47 -13.20 26.08
C PHE A 355 13.32 -12.67 24.65
N THR A 356 12.38 -11.75 24.39
CA THR A 356 12.28 -11.10 23.08
C THR A 356 13.51 -10.24 22.79
N LEU A 357 14.06 -9.55 23.80
CA LEU A 357 15.30 -8.81 23.68
C LEU A 357 16.49 -9.73 23.42
N LEU A 358 16.60 -10.87 24.11
CA LEU A 358 17.62 -11.88 23.80
C LEU A 358 17.51 -12.36 22.36
N ASN A 359 16.30 -12.68 21.89
CA ASN A 359 16.06 -13.08 20.50
C ASN A 359 16.52 -11.99 19.52
N LYS A 360 16.21 -10.70 19.78
CA LYS A 360 16.71 -9.55 19.00
C LYS A 360 18.25 -9.51 18.95
N MET A 361 18.91 -9.86 20.06
CA MET A 361 20.38 -9.89 20.17
C MET A 361 21.04 -11.17 19.63
N GLY A 362 20.28 -12.05 18.97
CA GLY A 362 20.84 -13.24 18.32
C GLY A 362 20.90 -14.48 19.22
N ARG A 363 19.99 -14.62 20.19
CA ARG A 363 19.86 -15.84 21.02
C ARG A 363 19.77 -17.12 20.20
N GLY A 364 19.06 -17.10 19.06
CA GLY A 364 18.97 -18.26 18.15
C GLY A 364 20.34 -18.70 17.64
N LEU A 365 21.20 -17.74 17.26
CA LEU A 365 22.59 -18.03 16.89
C LEU A 365 23.37 -18.53 18.10
N ALA A 366 23.26 -17.89 19.27
CA ALA A 366 23.96 -18.36 20.47
C ALA A 366 23.61 -19.82 20.81
N ARG A 367 22.35 -20.22 20.65
CA ARG A 367 21.90 -21.59 20.94
C ARG A 367 22.30 -22.62 19.87
N ASP A 368 22.66 -22.18 18.66
CA ASP A 368 23.11 -23.07 17.60
C ASP A 368 24.42 -23.77 17.99
N THR A 369 24.44 -25.10 17.90
CA THR A 369 25.61 -25.91 18.26
C THR A 369 26.81 -25.68 17.33
N SER A 370 26.58 -25.09 16.16
CA SER A 370 27.63 -24.68 15.22
C SER A 370 28.25 -23.32 15.55
N THR A 371 27.73 -22.61 16.56
CA THR A 371 28.25 -21.28 16.93
C THR A 371 29.67 -21.35 17.46
N THR A 372 30.52 -20.49 16.93
CA THR A 372 31.92 -20.37 17.33
C THR A 372 32.11 -19.30 18.39
N ALA A 373 33.23 -19.35 19.12
CA ALA A 373 33.63 -18.30 20.06
C ALA A 373 33.65 -16.91 19.39
N THR A 374 34.13 -16.81 18.15
CA THR A 374 34.16 -15.55 17.40
C THR A 374 32.75 -14.99 17.15
N VAL A 375 31.81 -15.84 16.76
CA VAL A 375 30.40 -15.42 16.55
C VAL A 375 29.80 -14.97 17.88
N LEU A 376 29.98 -15.75 18.95
CA LEU A 376 29.47 -15.39 20.28
C LEU A 376 30.05 -14.06 20.79
N VAL A 377 31.36 -13.83 20.65
CA VAL A 377 31.99 -12.55 21.00
C VAL A 377 31.40 -11.40 20.18
N GLY A 378 31.11 -11.63 18.89
CA GLY A 378 30.40 -10.66 18.04
C GLY A 378 29.01 -10.31 18.58
N LEU A 379 28.22 -11.30 18.99
CA LEU A 379 26.89 -11.08 19.60
C LEU A 379 26.99 -10.26 20.89
N LEU A 380 27.92 -10.61 21.79
CA LEU A 380 28.14 -9.89 23.04
C LEU A 380 28.60 -8.46 22.80
N HIS A 381 29.49 -8.25 21.83
CA HIS A 381 29.95 -6.93 21.45
C HIS A 381 28.80 -6.05 20.92
N ASN A 382 27.94 -6.62 20.06
CA ASN A 382 26.78 -5.94 19.52
C ASN A 382 25.77 -5.57 20.62
N ALA A 383 25.43 -6.53 21.48
CA ALA A 383 24.54 -6.28 22.64
C ALA A 383 25.13 -5.23 23.59
N ASN A 384 26.47 -5.17 23.74
CA ASN A 384 27.12 -4.16 24.57
C ASN A 384 27.16 -2.76 23.90
N LYS A 385 27.01 -2.67 22.58
CA LYS A 385 27.00 -1.39 21.85
C LYS A 385 25.59 -0.88 21.56
N ASP A 386 24.58 -1.74 21.66
CA ASP A 386 23.20 -1.37 21.37
C ASP A 386 22.70 -0.30 22.35
N GLY A 387 22.36 0.88 21.81
CA GLY A 387 21.86 2.04 22.56
C GLY A 387 20.41 1.92 23.00
N ASP A 388 19.65 0.96 22.45
CA ASP A 388 18.26 0.71 22.83
C ASP A 388 18.16 0.04 24.21
N ILE A 389 19.26 -0.58 24.69
CA ILE A 389 19.33 -1.18 26.02
C ILE A 389 19.76 -0.09 27.02
N ALA A 390 18.80 0.79 27.35
CA ALA A 390 19.05 2.04 28.06
C ALA A 390 19.53 1.90 29.54
N ALA A 391 19.50 0.70 30.13
CA ALA A 391 19.88 0.48 31.53
C ALA A 391 21.00 -0.58 31.66
N ASP A 392 22.05 -0.25 32.42
CA ASP A 392 23.22 -1.12 32.66
C ASP A 392 22.83 -2.49 33.24
N VAL A 393 21.83 -2.53 34.12
CA VAL A 393 21.33 -3.77 34.74
C VAL A 393 20.68 -4.69 33.70
N THR A 394 19.88 -4.12 32.78
CA THR A 394 19.26 -4.87 31.68
C THR A 394 20.31 -5.38 30.71
N LYS A 395 21.34 -4.56 30.45
CA LYS A 395 22.47 -4.90 29.58
C LYS A 395 23.29 -6.07 30.10
N LEU A 396 23.66 -6.04 31.38
CA LEU A 396 24.32 -7.17 32.03
C LEU A 396 23.45 -8.43 31.99
N GLY A 397 22.14 -8.29 32.22
CA GLY A 397 21.17 -9.39 32.11
C GLY A 397 21.18 -10.03 30.72
N VAL A 398 21.16 -9.23 29.65
CA VAL A 398 21.21 -9.71 28.26
C VAL A 398 22.53 -10.40 27.94
N LEU A 399 23.67 -9.80 28.31
CA LEU A 399 24.99 -10.39 28.06
C LEU A 399 25.13 -11.75 28.75
N TYR A 400 24.72 -11.83 30.02
CA TYR A 400 24.73 -13.09 30.76
C TYR A 400 23.72 -14.09 30.17
N GLY A 401 22.56 -13.63 29.72
CA GLY A 401 21.58 -14.45 29.02
C GLY A 401 22.14 -15.11 27.76
N LEU A 402 22.83 -14.34 26.90
CA LEU A 402 23.46 -14.87 25.69
C LEU A 402 24.55 -15.90 26.01
N LEU A 403 25.39 -15.62 27.01
CA LEU A 403 26.38 -16.59 27.48
C LEU A 403 25.70 -17.91 27.90
N ARG A 404 24.62 -17.85 28.67
CA ARG A 404 23.91 -19.06 29.14
C ARG A 404 23.35 -19.95 28.03
N GLU A 405 23.18 -19.45 26.82
CA GLU A 405 22.73 -20.27 25.68
C GLU A 405 23.86 -21.14 25.10
N SER A 406 25.13 -20.78 25.32
CA SER A 406 26.30 -21.48 24.78
C SER A 406 27.35 -21.83 25.86
N PRO A 407 26.97 -22.53 26.95
CA PRO A 407 27.89 -22.79 28.07
C PRO A 407 29.18 -23.48 27.64
N SER A 408 29.13 -24.36 26.64
CA SER A 408 30.31 -25.06 26.10
C SER A 408 31.40 -24.15 25.52
N ILE A 409 31.07 -22.90 25.17
CA ILE A 409 32.01 -21.96 24.53
C ILE A 409 32.81 -21.17 25.58
N TRP A 410 32.21 -20.85 26.73
CA TRP A 410 32.82 -19.93 27.71
C TRP A 410 32.98 -20.53 29.12
N CYS A 411 32.25 -21.58 29.46
CA CYS A 411 32.52 -22.38 30.64
C CYS A 411 33.51 -23.48 30.25
N PHE A 412 34.75 -23.38 30.71
CA PHE A 412 35.68 -24.49 30.68
C PHE A 412 35.18 -25.57 31.65
N ASN A 413 34.85 -26.75 31.11
CA ASN A 413 34.80 -27.97 31.92
C ASN A 413 36.21 -28.57 32.00
#